data_AF-A0A328PZ30-F1
#
_entry.id   AF-A0A328PZ30-F1
#
_cell.length_a   1.000
_cell.length_b   1.000
_cell.length_c   1.000
_cell.angle_alpha   90.00
_cell.angle_beta   90.00
_cell.angle_gamma   90.00
#
_symmetry.space_group_name_H-M   'P 1'
#
loop_
_entity.id
_entity.type
_entity.pdbx_description
1 polymer ?
#
loop_
_entity_poly.entity_id
_entity_poly.type
_entity_poly.pdbx_seq_one_letter_code
_entity_poly.pdbx_strand_id
1 'polypeptide(L)'
;MFMTTGNCNGSGNCVDACPTDAIKVVNGKAVSCITCGKCEKVCPNKAIFKNKFGGYVVDRTKCNLCGMCMNVCPVSVITVKDGKIMGLCSNCGVCVPACPNNARMAPPKRPVQMEKEMVNRINVGTNHDDCIECGRCAYFCPTNSIKFSYIEPGVCTKCDTCIDVCPRNAIGPIEEGGAYQVDMKKCALCYKCLIECPNDAIIEKDFELEIQQPEYDVENDTKMIGCIDCKVCADACPTNGLQIINKKVRFSADLCSLCNNVNNEEHCAADYEHAPCVTACPQGVLEFVPDSKITLEGICVGCGGCIPECKYGARKFGNTSWNGEIGAQCIKCGICVEVCPKDALTIEDKEVKLNFDKCVLCEKCGIYCPVNAIPKTSPLKMKIQSGYSMINNNLCVGCGVCIDACVFKAIAPDEEGNLKIDNNRCIYCGACKTACPARAIKIQRDFGATI
;
A
#
# COMPACT_ATOMS: atom_id res chain seq x y z
N MET A 1 31.03 -2.64 -0.71
CA MET A 1 32.33 -1.94 -0.76
C MET A 1 33.31 -2.53 0.22
N PHE A 2 34.62 -2.43 -0.04
CA PHE A 2 35.64 -2.68 0.98
C PHE A 2 35.62 -1.56 2.01
N MET A 3 35.68 -1.93 3.29
CA MET A 3 35.63 -0.99 4.42
C MET A 3 37.03 -0.73 4.96
N THR A 4 37.22 0.46 5.52
CA THR A 4 38.45 0.84 6.22
C THR A 4 38.11 1.04 7.70
N THR A 5 38.74 0.27 8.59
CA THR A 5 38.50 0.34 10.04
C THR A 5 39.26 1.48 10.70
N GLY A 6 39.05 1.66 12.01
CA GLY A 6 39.82 2.58 12.84
C GLY A 6 41.31 2.29 12.90
N ASN A 7 41.75 1.06 12.56
CA ASN A 7 43.16 0.65 12.61
C ASN A 7 43.99 1.18 11.43
N CYS A 8 43.39 1.95 10.52
CA CYS A 8 44.09 2.51 9.38
C CYS A 8 45.06 3.61 9.83
N ASN A 9 46.35 3.39 9.62
CA ASN A 9 47.43 4.34 9.92
C ASN A 9 47.87 5.17 8.71
N GLY A 10 47.17 5.07 7.57
CA GLY A 10 47.50 5.84 6.37
C GLY A 10 48.72 5.38 5.57
N SER A 11 49.27 4.19 5.83
CA SER A 11 50.49 3.65 5.18
C SER A 11 50.46 3.57 3.65
N GLY A 12 49.29 3.56 3.01
CA GLY A 12 49.19 3.65 1.55
C GLY A 12 49.37 2.34 0.77
N ASN A 13 49.84 1.24 1.39
CA ASN A 13 50.09 -0.04 0.68
C ASN A 13 48.88 -0.55 -0.14
N CYS A 14 47.67 -0.32 0.35
CA CYS A 14 46.45 -0.69 -0.35
C CYS A 14 46.15 0.18 -1.59
N VAL A 15 46.64 1.42 -1.62
CA VAL A 15 46.61 2.32 -2.79
C VAL A 15 47.56 1.78 -3.85
N ASP A 16 48.80 1.47 -3.47
CA ASP A 16 49.83 0.96 -4.40
C ASP A 16 49.43 -0.38 -5.02
N ALA A 17 48.77 -1.23 -4.24
CA ALA A 17 48.29 -2.52 -4.71
C ALA A 17 46.99 -2.45 -5.55
N CYS A 18 46.36 -1.28 -5.68
CA CYS A 18 45.06 -1.16 -6.36
C CYS A 18 45.22 -1.05 -7.89
N PRO A 19 44.82 -2.06 -8.67
CA PRO A 19 45.03 -2.05 -10.13
C PRO A 19 44.15 -1.04 -10.87
N THR A 20 43.15 -0.46 -10.20
CA THR A 20 42.21 0.49 -10.80
C THR A 20 42.30 1.89 -10.21
N ASP A 21 43.31 2.18 -9.37
CA ASP A 21 43.45 3.46 -8.65
C ASP A 21 42.17 3.90 -7.90
N ALA A 22 41.37 2.92 -7.43
CA ALA A 22 40.09 3.14 -6.77
C ALA A 22 40.19 3.47 -5.27
N ILE A 23 41.41 3.61 -4.75
CA ILE A 23 41.71 3.87 -3.34
C ILE A 23 42.63 5.09 -3.27
N LYS A 24 42.33 6.02 -2.36
CA LYS A 24 43.15 7.20 -2.05
C LYS A 24 43.33 7.30 -0.54
N VAL A 25 44.40 7.93 -0.06
CA VAL A 25 44.52 8.29 1.37
C VAL A 25 44.01 9.71 1.56
N VAL A 26 43.03 9.89 2.44
CA VAL A 26 42.45 11.18 2.81
C VAL A 26 42.43 11.27 4.33
N ASN A 27 43.01 12.33 4.90
CA ASN A 27 43.10 12.54 6.35
C ASN A 27 43.69 11.32 7.11
N GLY A 28 44.76 10.73 6.57
CA GLY A 28 45.42 9.57 7.16
C GLY A 28 44.64 8.25 7.05
N LYS A 29 43.52 8.20 6.33
CA LYS A 29 42.72 6.98 6.14
C LYS A 29 42.53 6.64 4.67
N ALA A 30 42.56 5.34 4.36
CA ALA A 30 42.25 4.85 3.02
C ALA A 30 40.74 5.00 2.72
N VAL A 31 40.40 5.75 1.69
CA VAL A 31 39.06 5.94 1.15
C VAL A 31 38.99 5.30 -0.23
N SER A 32 37.93 4.54 -0.50
CA SER A 32 37.76 3.87 -1.79
C SER A 32 36.35 4.05 -2.36
N CYS A 33 36.18 3.70 -3.63
CA CYS A 33 34.86 3.64 -4.27
C CYS A 33 33.82 2.91 -3.38
N ILE A 34 32.69 3.58 -3.13
CA ILE A 34 31.61 3.08 -2.26
C ILE A 34 30.58 2.21 -2.99
N THR A 35 30.84 1.85 -4.25
CA THR A 35 29.96 0.97 -5.05
C THR A 35 28.50 1.46 -5.17
N CYS A 36 28.26 2.78 -5.21
CA CYS A 36 26.92 3.36 -5.26
C CYS A 36 26.20 3.28 -6.62
N GLY A 37 26.92 2.99 -7.71
CA GLY A 37 26.35 2.81 -9.05
C GLY A 37 25.96 4.09 -9.81
N LYS A 38 26.18 5.29 -9.27
CA LYS A 38 25.90 6.54 -10.00
C LYS A 38 26.64 6.65 -11.34
N CYS A 39 27.89 6.18 -11.39
CA CYS A 39 28.71 6.21 -12.60
C CYS A 39 28.18 5.31 -13.73
N GLU A 40 27.62 4.14 -13.41
CA GLU A 40 26.94 3.26 -14.35
C GLU A 40 25.66 3.93 -14.89
N LYS A 41 24.83 4.46 -13.99
CA LYS A 41 23.55 5.10 -14.35
C LYS A 41 23.69 6.31 -15.27
N VAL A 42 24.74 7.11 -15.10
CA VAL A 42 24.97 8.33 -15.92
C VAL A 42 25.73 8.06 -17.22
N CYS A 43 26.32 6.86 -17.41
CA CYS A 43 27.19 6.61 -18.56
C CYS A 43 26.36 6.51 -19.85
N PRO A 44 26.44 7.48 -20.78
CA PRO A 44 25.58 7.49 -21.98
C PRO A 44 25.91 6.32 -22.92
N ASN A 45 27.19 5.93 -22.99
CA ASN A 45 27.66 4.87 -23.87
C ASN A 45 27.49 3.47 -23.25
N LYS A 46 26.94 3.38 -22.03
CA LYS A 46 26.86 2.13 -21.24
C LYS A 46 28.21 1.40 -21.17
N ALA A 47 29.30 2.17 -21.09
CA ALA A 47 30.65 1.66 -21.00
C ALA A 47 30.98 1.18 -19.57
N ILE A 48 30.25 1.60 -18.56
CA ILE A 48 30.45 1.20 -17.16
C ILE A 48 29.38 0.20 -16.79
N PHE A 49 29.77 -0.95 -16.23
CA PHE A 49 28.84 -2.00 -15.83
C PHE A 49 29.32 -2.70 -14.55
N LYS A 50 28.37 -3.29 -13.82
CA LYS A 50 28.65 -4.09 -12.63
C LYS A 50 29.10 -5.52 -12.99
N ASN A 51 30.20 -5.98 -12.40
CA ASN A 51 30.72 -7.34 -12.59
C ASN A 51 30.10 -8.35 -11.61
N LYS A 52 30.42 -9.64 -11.79
CA LYS A 52 29.92 -10.74 -10.92
C LYS A 52 30.34 -10.64 -9.45
N PHE A 53 31.40 -9.87 -9.15
CA PHE A 53 31.86 -9.63 -7.79
C PHE A 53 31.18 -8.43 -7.14
N GLY A 54 30.30 -7.73 -7.86
CA GLY A 54 29.59 -6.56 -7.37
C GLY A 54 30.37 -5.24 -7.45
N GLY A 55 31.54 -5.24 -8.10
CA GLY A 55 32.30 -4.03 -8.41
C GLY A 55 31.96 -3.48 -9.80
N TYR A 56 32.47 -2.29 -10.11
CA TYR A 56 32.25 -1.62 -11.39
C TYR A 56 33.50 -1.69 -12.27
N VAL A 57 33.29 -1.96 -13.56
CA VAL A 57 34.33 -2.09 -14.58
C VAL A 57 33.99 -1.21 -15.78
N VAL A 58 35.01 -0.70 -16.47
CA VAL A 58 34.86 0.13 -17.67
C VAL A 58 35.24 -0.70 -18.90
N ASP A 59 34.30 -0.85 -19.83
CA ASP A 59 34.52 -1.30 -21.20
C ASP A 59 35.25 -0.19 -21.98
N ARG A 60 36.52 -0.44 -22.28
CA ARG A 60 37.40 0.52 -22.94
C ARG A 60 37.03 0.73 -24.41
N THR A 61 36.31 -0.18 -25.03
CA THR A 61 35.90 -0.06 -26.44
C THR A 61 34.71 0.90 -26.59
N LYS A 62 33.88 1.04 -25.55
CA LYS A 62 32.70 1.91 -25.53
C LYS A 62 32.96 3.27 -24.86
N CYS A 63 33.99 3.36 -24.03
CA CYS A 63 34.30 4.59 -23.31
C CYS A 63 34.88 5.65 -24.26
N ASN A 64 34.23 6.79 -24.38
CA ASN A 64 34.70 7.95 -25.14
C ASN A 64 35.32 9.06 -24.26
N LEU A 65 35.64 8.75 -22.99
CA LEU A 65 36.27 9.68 -22.04
C LEU A 65 35.47 10.97 -21.74
N CYS A 66 34.14 10.97 -21.89
CA CYS A 66 33.30 12.15 -21.61
C CYS A 66 33.32 12.69 -20.16
N GLY A 67 33.84 11.92 -19.19
CA GLY A 67 34.05 12.39 -17.81
C GLY A 67 32.81 12.48 -16.91
N MET A 68 31.59 12.19 -17.39
CA MET A 68 30.37 12.25 -16.57
C MET A 68 30.44 11.42 -15.28
N CYS A 69 31.10 10.25 -15.34
CA CYS A 69 31.29 9.40 -14.17
C CYS A 69 32.10 10.08 -13.05
N MET A 70 33.03 10.98 -13.40
CA MET A 70 33.80 11.76 -12.43
C MET A 70 32.89 12.75 -11.71
N ASN A 71 32.06 13.48 -12.46
CA ASN A 71 31.19 14.55 -11.94
C ASN A 71 30.12 14.02 -10.97
N VAL A 72 29.65 12.78 -11.17
CA VAL A 72 28.64 12.18 -10.29
C VAL A 72 29.24 11.38 -9.13
N CYS A 73 30.56 11.24 -9.04
CA CYS A 73 31.22 10.42 -8.03
C CYS A 73 31.15 11.11 -6.66
N PRO A 74 30.36 10.62 -5.69
CA PRO A 74 30.17 11.31 -4.41
C PRO A 74 31.41 11.31 -3.52
N VAL A 75 32.42 10.49 -3.85
CA VAL A 75 33.68 10.38 -3.09
C VAL A 75 34.89 10.78 -3.94
N SER A 76 34.67 11.34 -5.14
CA SER A 76 35.70 11.93 -6.00
C SER A 76 36.95 11.07 -6.22
N VAL A 77 36.77 9.75 -6.32
CA VAL A 77 37.87 8.80 -6.56
C VAL A 77 38.11 8.53 -8.05
N ILE A 78 37.14 8.79 -8.92
CA ILE A 78 37.23 8.54 -10.37
C ILE A 78 38.09 9.61 -11.02
N THR A 79 39.08 9.19 -11.82
CA THR A 79 40.06 10.07 -12.47
C THR A 79 40.38 9.58 -13.89
N VAL A 80 41.02 10.43 -14.70
CA VAL A 80 41.60 10.04 -16.00
C VAL A 80 43.10 9.88 -15.82
N LYS A 81 43.66 8.75 -16.25
CA LYS A 81 45.10 8.47 -16.25
C LYS A 81 45.45 7.69 -17.52
N ASP A 82 46.48 8.14 -18.25
CA ASP A 82 46.93 7.51 -19.51
C ASP A 82 45.79 7.26 -20.52
N GLY A 83 44.91 8.25 -20.67
CA GLY A 83 43.74 8.15 -21.57
C GLY A 83 42.70 7.12 -21.13
N LYS A 84 42.68 6.73 -19.86
CA LYS A 84 41.74 5.73 -19.31
C LYS A 84 41.02 6.27 -18.09
N ILE A 85 39.73 5.94 -17.96
CA ILE A 85 38.99 6.17 -16.72
C ILE A 85 39.46 5.16 -15.67
N MET A 86 39.94 5.68 -14.55
CA MET A 86 40.36 4.97 -13.35
C MET A 86 39.48 5.36 -12.16
N GLY A 87 39.66 4.71 -11.02
CA GLY A 87 38.99 5.02 -9.76
C GLY A 87 37.72 4.19 -9.47
N LEU A 88 37.38 3.22 -10.34
CA LEU A 88 36.27 2.31 -10.14
C LEU A 88 36.76 1.01 -9.49
N CYS A 89 36.19 0.66 -8.33
CA CYS A 89 36.56 -0.58 -7.64
C CYS A 89 35.88 -1.77 -8.31
N SER A 90 36.68 -2.70 -8.83
CA SER A 90 36.22 -3.97 -9.43
C SER A 90 35.87 -5.05 -8.39
N ASN A 91 35.95 -4.71 -7.10
CA ASN A 91 35.75 -5.61 -5.97
C ASN A 91 36.71 -6.83 -5.95
N CYS A 92 37.95 -6.65 -6.40
CA CYS A 92 38.94 -7.73 -6.56
C CYS A 92 39.60 -8.24 -5.26
N GLY A 93 39.54 -7.48 -4.16
CA GLY A 93 40.06 -7.92 -2.86
C GLY A 93 41.55 -7.72 -2.60
N VAL A 94 42.35 -7.35 -3.60
CA VAL A 94 43.81 -7.18 -3.48
C VAL A 94 44.21 -6.22 -2.33
N CYS A 95 43.37 -5.22 -2.03
CA CYS A 95 43.63 -4.25 -0.98
C CYS A 95 43.60 -4.80 0.45
N VAL A 96 43.01 -5.98 0.67
CA VAL A 96 42.90 -6.62 2.00
C VAL A 96 44.25 -7.21 2.44
N PRO A 97 44.85 -8.17 1.71
CA PRO A 97 46.15 -8.72 2.09
C PRO A 97 47.29 -7.69 1.97
N ALA A 98 47.12 -6.64 1.15
CA ALA A 98 48.10 -5.56 1.04
C ALA A 98 48.14 -4.64 2.28
N CYS A 99 47.14 -4.69 3.17
CA CYS A 99 47.05 -3.78 4.30
C CYS A 99 47.86 -4.33 5.51
N PRO A 100 48.97 -3.69 5.91
CA PRO A 100 49.86 -4.23 6.95
C PRO A 100 49.20 -4.29 8.33
N ASN A 101 48.19 -3.45 8.57
CA ASN A 101 47.48 -3.36 9.86
C ASN A 101 46.09 -4.01 9.84
N ASN A 102 45.79 -4.82 8.81
CA ASN A 102 44.48 -5.45 8.63
C ASN A 102 43.30 -4.45 8.68
N ALA A 103 43.55 -3.19 8.32
CA ALA A 103 42.55 -2.13 8.39
C ALA A 103 41.58 -2.14 7.21
N ARG A 104 41.93 -2.82 6.10
CA ARG A 104 41.06 -3.01 4.94
C ARG A 104 40.32 -4.34 5.08
N MET A 105 39.00 -4.28 5.13
CA MET A 105 38.16 -5.46 5.29
C MET A 105 37.29 -5.68 4.05
N ALA A 106 37.14 -6.95 3.67
CA ALA A 106 36.17 -7.34 2.66
C ALA A 106 34.75 -7.00 3.11
N PRO A 107 33.84 -6.62 2.18
CA PRO A 107 32.43 -6.58 2.50
C PRO A 107 31.99 -7.96 3.03
N PRO A 108 31.06 -8.02 3.99
CA PRO A 108 30.51 -9.29 4.46
C PRO A 108 30.04 -10.12 3.24
N LYS A 109 30.36 -11.43 3.24
CA LYS A 109 30.13 -12.36 2.11
C LYS A 109 28.65 -12.53 1.73
N ARG A 110 27.74 -11.97 2.54
CA ARG A 110 26.32 -11.82 2.25
C ARG A 110 25.93 -10.38 2.63
N PRO A 111 25.01 -9.73 1.90
CA PRO A 111 24.24 -8.67 2.53
C PRO A 111 23.73 -9.25 3.85
N VAL A 112 24.01 -8.59 4.98
CA VAL A 112 23.22 -8.85 6.16
C VAL A 112 21.84 -8.35 5.77
N GLN A 113 20.98 -9.26 5.33
CA GLN A 113 19.57 -8.98 5.23
C GLN A 113 19.17 -8.78 6.68
N MET A 114 19.09 -7.52 7.12
CA MET A 114 18.44 -7.25 8.40
C MET A 114 17.04 -7.83 8.24
N GLU A 115 16.72 -8.85 9.02
CA GLU A 115 15.37 -9.34 9.10
C GLU A 115 14.51 -8.14 9.51
N LYS A 116 13.71 -7.65 8.56
CA LYS A 116 12.74 -6.61 8.90
C LYS A 116 11.73 -7.28 9.81
N GLU A 117 11.58 -6.77 11.01
CA GLU A 117 10.59 -7.24 11.97
C GLU A 117 9.27 -6.47 11.84
N MET A 118 9.23 -5.43 11.01
CA MET A 118 8.06 -4.57 10.87
C MET A 118 7.93 -3.97 9.46
N VAL A 119 6.71 -3.97 8.95
CA VAL A 119 6.31 -3.27 7.72
C VAL A 119 5.69 -1.93 8.10
N ASN A 120 5.95 -0.88 7.32
CA ASN A 120 5.52 0.48 7.62
C ASN A 120 4.96 1.15 6.36
N ARG A 121 3.91 1.96 6.54
CA ARG A 121 3.35 2.83 5.50
C ARG A 121 2.99 4.18 6.12
N ILE A 122 3.49 5.24 5.50
CA ILE A 122 3.07 6.60 5.80
C ILE A 122 1.79 6.89 5.02
N ASN A 123 0.72 7.29 5.71
CA ASN A 123 -0.54 7.68 5.09
C ASN A 123 -1.28 8.71 5.95
N VAL A 124 -2.34 9.28 5.39
CA VAL A 124 -3.38 9.93 6.20
C VAL A 124 -4.23 8.80 6.76
N GLY A 125 -4.21 8.61 8.08
CA GLY A 125 -5.00 7.60 8.77
C GLY A 125 -6.26 8.19 9.36
N THR A 126 -7.19 7.29 9.71
CA THR A 126 -8.38 7.58 10.49
C THR A 126 -8.34 6.76 11.77
N ASN A 127 -8.55 7.40 12.91
CA ASN A 127 -9.00 6.70 14.11
C ASN A 127 -10.52 6.57 14.07
N HIS A 128 -11.02 5.35 13.87
CA HIS A 128 -12.46 5.12 13.80
C HIS A 128 -13.16 5.21 15.16
N ASP A 129 -12.42 5.12 16.27
CA ASP A 129 -12.98 5.33 17.61
C ASP A 129 -13.31 6.81 17.88
N ASP A 130 -12.56 7.73 17.25
CA ASP A 130 -12.78 9.18 17.35
C ASP A 130 -13.67 9.72 16.22
N CYS A 131 -13.96 8.91 15.19
CA CYS A 131 -14.67 9.37 14.00
C CYS A 131 -16.17 9.24 14.19
N ILE A 132 -16.89 10.37 14.21
CA ILE A 132 -18.36 10.38 14.27
C ILE A 132 -19.04 10.24 12.91
N GLU A 133 -18.26 10.04 11.85
CA GLU A 133 -18.76 9.82 10.48
C GLU A 133 -19.57 10.98 9.87
N CYS A 134 -19.25 12.23 10.24
CA CYS A 134 -19.98 13.42 9.81
C CYS A 134 -19.83 13.82 8.32
N GLY A 135 -19.02 13.12 7.52
CA GLY A 135 -18.86 13.42 6.09
C GLY A 135 -17.92 14.58 5.73
N ARG A 136 -17.60 15.46 6.69
CA ARG A 136 -16.84 16.71 6.42
C ARG A 136 -15.50 16.48 5.69
N CYS A 137 -14.76 15.45 6.09
CA CYS A 137 -13.47 15.15 5.46
C CYS A 137 -13.58 14.68 4.01
N ALA A 138 -14.71 14.06 3.61
CA ALA A 138 -14.97 13.72 2.21
C ALA A 138 -15.30 14.96 1.38
N TYR A 139 -16.11 15.88 1.92
CA TYR A 139 -16.46 17.14 1.24
C TYR A 139 -15.21 17.96 0.85
N PHE A 140 -14.23 18.07 1.75
CA PHE A 140 -12.99 18.79 1.46
C PHE A 140 -11.94 17.95 0.71
N CYS A 141 -12.26 16.72 0.30
CA CYS A 141 -11.32 15.86 -0.42
C CYS A 141 -11.32 16.23 -1.91
N PRO A 142 -10.22 16.76 -2.47
CA PRO A 142 -10.20 17.18 -3.88
C PRO A 142 -10.24 16.01 -4.86
N THR A 143 -10.11 14.77 -4.37
CA THR A 143 -10.04 13.56 -5.18
C THR A 143 -11.08 12.51 -4.81
N ASN A 144 -12.05 12.85 -3.96
CA ASN A 144 -13.10 11.95 -3.49
C ASN A 144 -12.53 10.60 -2.98
N SER A 145 -11.37 10.66 -2.32
CA SER A 145 -10.65 9.48 -1.82
C SER A 145 -11.18 8.93 -0.51
N ILE A 146 -12.24 9.54 0.01
CA ILE A 146 -12.90 9.23 1.28
C ILE A 146 -14.37 9.07 0.92
N LYS A 147 -14.95 7.92 1.24
CA LYS A 147 -16.34 7.57 0.94
C LYS A 147 -17.01 7.04 2.20
N PHE A 148 -18.34 7.07 2.19
CA PHE A 148 -19.17 6.57 3.27
C PHE A 148 -20.05 5.45 2.74
N SER A 149 -20.28 4.42 3.57
CA SER A 149 -21.15 3.28 3.21
C SER A 149 -22.56 3.73 2.86
N TYR A 150 -23.08 4.69 3.63
CA TYR A 150 -24.38 5.30 3.43
C TYR A 150 -24.42 6.66 4.12
N ILE A 151 -24.91 7.69 3.43
CA ILE A 151 -25.34 8.95 4.04
C ILE A 151 -26.75 9.17 3.52
N GLU A 152 -27.71 9.28 4.44
CA GLU A 152 -29.10 9.54 4.08
C GLU A 152 -29.21 10.92 3.42
N PRO A 153 -29.58 11.01 2.13
CA PRO A 153 -29.64 12.30 1.43
C PRO A 153 -30.66 13.23 2.08
N GLY A 154 -30.33 14.51 2.20
CA GLY A 154 -31.21 15.50 2.80
C GLY A 154 -31.24 15.49 4.33
N VAL A 155 -30.43 14.67 5.01
CA VAL A 155 -30.45 14.57 6.48
C VAL A 155 -29.20 15.17 7.13
N CYS A 156 -29.35 15.90 8.22
CA CYS A 156 -28.23 16.57 8.88
C CYS A 156 -27.23 15.57 9.47
N THR A 157 -25.97 15.67 9.03
CA THR A 157 -24.85 14.83 9.53
C THR A 157 -24.03 15.48 10.64
N LYS A 158 -24.45 16.66 11.14
CA LYS A 158 -23.72 17.46 12.14
C LYS A 158 -22.27 17.76 11.72
N CYS A 159 -22.06 18.09 10.44
CA CYS A 159 -20.74 18.39 9.86
C CYS A 159 -20.22 19.82 10.11
N ASP A 160 -21.03 20.68 10.73
CA ASP A 160 -20.76 22.09 11.02
C ASP A 160 -20.55 23.04 9.83
N THR A 161 -20.62 22.58 8.58
CA THR A 161 -20.40 23.47 7.42
C THR A 161 -21.35 24.67 7.46
N CYS A 162 -22.61 24.48 7.84
CA CYS A 162 -23.59 25.56 7.98
C CYS A 162 -23.24 26.57 9.08
N ILE A 163 -22.60 26.12 10.18
CA ILE A 163 -22.15 26.99 11.28
C ILE A 163 -21.00 27.86 10.78
N ASP A 164 -20.01 27.26 10.13
CA ASP A 164 -18.80 27.97 9.70
C ASP A 164 -19.09 29.05 8.64
N VAL A 165 -20.10 28.84 7.79
CA VAL A 165 -20.47 29.79 6.74
C VAL A 165 -21.46 30.86 7.21
N CYS A 166 -22.06 30.72 8.40
CA CYS A 166 -23.09 31.65 8.88
C CYS A 166 -22.46 32.92 9.50
N PRO A 167 -22.58 34.10 8.86
CA PRO A 167 -21.94 35.32 9.36
C PRO A 167 -22.63 35.90 10.61
N ARG A 168 -23.79 35.35 10.99
CA ARG A 168 -24.62 35.83 12.12
C ARG A 168 -24.59 34.88 13.32
N ASN A 169 -23.85 33.77 13.25
CA ASN A 169 -23.90 32.69 14.24
C ASN A 169 -25.34 32.30 14.59
N ALA A 170 -26.18 32.19 13.55
CA ALA A 170 -27.59 31.88 13.68
C ALA A 170 -27.87 30.38 13.62
N ILE A 171 -26.85 29.53 13.47
CA ILE A 171 -27.01 28.09 13.26
C ILE A 171 -26.16 27.34 14.27
N GLY A 172 -26.72 26.29 14.85
CA GLY A 172 -26.01 25.37 15.72
C GLY A 172 -26.98 24.55 16.57
N PRO A 173 -26.44 23.68 17.45
CA PRO A 173 -27.25 23.05 18.48
C PRO A 173 -27.65 24.09 19.53
N ILE A 174 -28.94 24.18 19.87
CA ILE A 174 -29.44 25.11 20.90
C ILE A 174 -29.00 24.67 22.30
N GLU A 175 -28.87 23.37 22.51
CA GLU A 175 -28.36 22.74 23.73
C GLU A 175 -27.17 21.84 23.38
N GLU A 176 -26.23 21.65 24.31
CA GLU A 176 -25.03 20.83 24.07
C GLU A 176 -25.42 19.40 23.67
N GLY A 177 -24.94 18.94 22.50
CA GLY A 177 -25.31 17.64 21.92
C GLY A 177 -26.68 17.59 21.20
N GLY A 178 -27.45 18.68 21.23
CA GLY A 178 -28.80 18.77 20.68
C GLY A 178 -28.89 18.80 19.14
N ALA A 179 -30.13 18.88 18.65
CA ALA A 179 -30.44 19.03 17.23
C ALA A 179 -30.00 20.40 16.69
N TYR A 180 -29.55 20.44 15.44
CA TYR A 180 -29.10 21.69 14.81
C TYR A 180 -30.32 22.49 14.38
N GLN A 181 -30.39 23.76 14.74
CA GLN A 181 -31.50 24.64 14.41
C GLN A 181 -31.01 25.99 13.88
N VAL A 182 -31.89 26.68 13.16
CA VAL A 182 -31.67 28.06 12.71
C VAL A 182 -32.42 29.01 13.65
N ASP A 183 -31.68 29.90 14.32
CA ASP A 183 -32.23 31.02 15.09
C ASP A 183 -32.67 32.11 14.11
N MET A 184 -33.93 32.06 13.73
CA MET A 184 -34.53 32.96 12.74
C MET A 184 -34.57 34.42 13.22
N LYS A 185 -34.40 34.69 14.52
CA LYS A 185 -34.23 36.07 15.03
C LYS A 185 -32.87 36.66 14.69
N LYS A 186 -31.85 35.81 14.50
CA LYS A 186 -30.49 36.22 14.10
C LYS A 186 -30.24 36.03 12.60
N CYS A 187 -30.99 35.15 11.95
CA CYS A 187 -30.83 34.83 10.54
C CYS A 187 -31.04 36.07 9.67
N ALA A 188 -30.14 36.29 8.72
CA ALA A 188 -30.23 37.39 7.76
C ALA A 188 -30.73 36.94 6.37
N LEU A 189 -31.18 35.68 6.24
CA LEU A 189 -31.64 35.09 4.97
C LEU A 189 -30.66 35.27 3.80
N CYS A 190 -29.36 35.09 4.07
CA CYS A 190 -28.33 35.12 3.02
C CYS A 190 -28.21 33.81 2.23
N TYR A 191 -28.91 32.75 2.67
CA TYR A 191 -28.95 31.42 2.06
C TYR A 191 -27.61 30.69 1.87
N LYS A 192 -26.52 31.19 2.46
CA LYS A 192 -25.22 30.54 2.32
C LYS A 192 -25.17 29.14 2.93
N CYS A 193 -25.81 28.93 4.09
CA CYS A 193 -25.90 27.61 4.71
C CYS A 193 -26.68 26.60 3.86
N LEU A 194 -27.69 27.06 3.11
CA LEU A 194 -28.47 26.25 2.19
C LEU A 194 -27.57 25.77 1.03
N ILE A 195 -26.82 26.68 0.41
CA ILE A 195 -25.94 26.40 -0.74
C ILE A 195 -24.75 25.52 -0.35
N GLU A 196 -24.19 25.71 0.85
CA GLU A 196 -22.96 25.05 1.28
C GLU A 196 -23.23 23.74 2.05
N CYS A 197 -24.50 23.36 2.26
CA CYS A 197 -24.81 22.12 2.95
C CYS A 197 -24.39 20.92 2.08
N PRO A 198 -23.40 20.10 2.49
CA PRO A 198 -22.88 19.04 1.65
C PRO A 198 -23.85 17.86 1.45
N ASN A 199 -24.92 17.82 2.25
CA ASN A 199 -25.92 16.75 2.21
C ASN A 199 -27.34 17.29 1.99
N ASP A 200 -27.46 18.54 1.53
CA ASP A 200 -28.74 19.19 1.21
C ASP A 200 -29.80 19.14 2.34
N ALA A 201 -29.35 19.13 3.59
CA ALA A 201 -30.20 18.93 4.77
C ALA A 201 -30.94 20.19 5.26
N ILE A 202 -30.78 21.31 4.56
CA ILE A 202 -31.44 22.57 4.91
C ILE A 202 -32.46 22.85 3.82
N ILE A 203 -33.70 23.14 4.22
CA ILE A 203 -34.79 23.49 3.31
C ILE A 203 -35.28 24.90 3.60
N GLU A 204 -35.77 25.57 2.57
CA GLU A 204 -36.42 26.87 2.68
C GLU A 204 -37.93 26.70 2.45
N LYS A 205 -38.73 27.31 3.32
CA LYS A 205 -40.18 27.39 3.17
C LYS A 205 -40.69 28.68 3.77
N ASP A 206 -41.42 29.47 2.98
CA ASP A 206 -42.05 30.72 3.42
C ASP A 206 -41.07 31.69 4.12
N PHE A 207 -39.84 31.79 3.59
CA PHE A 207 -38.72 32.56 4.16
C PHE A 207 -38.20 32.06 5.51
N GLU A 208 -38.55 30.85 5.91
CA GLU A 208 -38.01 30.14 7.07
C GLU A 208 -37.02 29.06 6.61
N LEU A 209 -35.93 28.88 7.36
CA LEU A 209 -34.93 27.85 7.10
C LEU A 209 -35.04 26.74 8.13
N GLU A 210 -35.29 25.51 7.68
CA GLU A 210 -35.43 24.33 8.52
C GLU A 210 -34.32 23.33 8.23
N ILE A 211 -33.79 22.69 9.28
CA ILE A 211 -32.76 21.66 9.16
C ILE A 211 -33.41 20.30 9.39
N GLN A 212 -33.41 19.46 8.36
CA GLN A 212 -33.91 18.09 8.41
C GLN A 212 -33.01 17.24 9.31
N GLN A 213 -33.57 16.75 10.41
CA GLN A 213 -32.88 15.88 11.37
C GLN A 213 -33.17 14.40 11.03
N PRO A 214 -32.28 13.47 11.41
CA PRO A 214 -32.60 12.05 11.33
C PRO A 214 -33.79 11.70 12.23
N GLU A 215 -34.66 10.78 11.79
CA GLU A 215 -35.87 10.36 12.52
C GLU A 215 -35.59 9.41 13.71
N TYR A 216 -34.36 8.92 13.85
CA TYR A 216 -33.95 7.94 14.87
C TYR A 216 -32.58 8.27 15.45
N ASP A 217 -32.32 7.74 16.66
CA ASP A 217 -30.99 7.79 17.30
C ASP A 217 -30.08 6.88 16.45
N VAL A 218 -29.34 7.48 15.53
CA VAL A 218 -28.55 6.73 14.56
C VAL A 218 -27.38 6.09 15.31
N GLU A 219 -27.49 4.81 15.68
CA GLU A 219 -26.30 3.96 15.71
C GLU A 219 -25.76 3.99 14.28
N ASN A 220 -24.78 4.86 14.01
CA ASN A 220 -24.27 5.09 12.66
C ASN A 220 -23.72 3.78 12.05
N ASP A 221 -24.58 3.09 11.29
CA ASP A 221 -24.24 2.07 10.29
C ASP A 221 -23.45 2.67 9.12
N THR A 222 -23.41 4.01 9.05
CA THR A 222 -22.48 4.75 8.23
C THR A 222 -21.05 4.48 8.69
N LYS A 223 -20.21 4.03 7.76
CA LYS A 223 -18.80 3.76 7.97
C LYS A 223 -17.98 4.40 6.88
N MET A 224 -16.96 5.15 7.27
CA MET A 224 -16.05 5.77 6.32
C MET A 224 -15.01 4.77 5.83
N ILE A 225 -14.88 4.65 4.52
CA ILE A 225 -13.77 3.96 3.86
C ILE A 225 -12.94 4.99 3.09
N GLY A 226 -11.66 4.71 2.91
CA GLY A 226 -10.78 5.65 2.23
C GLY A 226 -9.54 5.02 1.65
N CYS A 227 -8.90 5.76 0.74
CA CYS A 227 -7.64 5.34 0.17
C CYS A 227 -6.55 5.30 1.26
N ILE A 228 -6.02 4.11 1.49
CA ILE A 228 -4.96 3.88 2.49
C ILE A 228 -3.54 4.06 1.91
N ASP A 229 -3.36 4.54 0.67
CA ASP A 229 -2.05 4.75 0.02
C ASP A 229 -1.17 3.48 -0.07
N CYS A 230 -1.78 2.33 -0.34
CA CYS A 230 -1.08 1.03 -0.50
C CYS A 230 -0.43 0.82 -1.88
N LYS A 231 -0.72 1.68 -2.86
CA LYS A 231 -0.13 1.73 -4.22
C LYS A 231 -0.41 0.54 -5.14
N VAL A 232 -1.20 -0.44 -4.70
CA VAL A 232 -1.57 -1.61 -5.50
C VAL A 232 -2.23 -1.25 -6.84
N CYS A 233 -3.02 -0.16 -6.88
CA CYS A 233 -3.63 0.33 -8.12
C CYS A 233 -2.61 0.83 -9.15
N ALA A 234 -1.49 1.41 -8.71
CA ALA A 234 -0.42 1.84 -9.59
C ALA A 234 0.33 0.65 -10.18
N ASP A 235 0.58 -0.40 -9.38
CA ASP A 235 1.20 -1.64 -9.85
C ASP A 235 0.33 -2.38 -10.88
N ALA A 236 -0.99 -2.23 -10.80
CA ALA A 236 -1.94 -2.85 -11.72
C ALA A 236 -2.14 -2.06 -13.03
N CYS A 237 -1.63 -0.83 -13.13
CA CYS A 237 -1.86 0.03 -14.28
C CYS A 237 -0.89 -0.31 -15.44
N PRO A 238 -1.39 -0.74 -16.62
CA PRO A 238 -0.51 -1.16 -17.72
C PRO A 238 0.04 0.00 -18.57
N THR A 239 -0.59 1.17 -18.52
CA THR A 239 -0.33 2.30 -19.42
C THR A 239 0.43 3.45 -18.78
N ASN A 240 0.91 3.26 -17.54
CA ASN A 240 1.50 4.31 -16.72
C ASN A 240 0.57 5.52 -16.46
N GLY A 241 -0.74 5.36 -16.64
CA GLY A 241 -1.74 6.34 -16.20
C GLY A 241 -1.72 6.56 -14.68
N LEU A 242 -1.32 5.55 -13.90
CA LEU A 242 -1.03 5.66 -12.47
C LEU A 242 0.46 5.45 -12.20
N GLN A 243 1.11 6.43 -11.58
CA GLN A 243 2.54 6.43 -11.34
C GLN A 243 2.87 6.70 -9.87
N ILE A 244 3.98 6.14 -9.39
CA ILE A 244 4.51 6.42 -8.07
C ILE A 244 5.57 7.52 -8.20
N ILE A 245 5.19 8.77 -7.90
CA ILE A 245 6.08 9.93 -7.94
C ILE A 245 6.26 10.43 -6.50
N ASN A 246 7.51 10.57 -6.04
CA ASN A 246 7.82 10.98 -4.66
C ASN A 246 7.09 10.13 -3.60
N LYS A 247 7.05 8.81 -3.81
CA LYS A 247 6.35 7.83 -2.97
C LYS A 247 4.83 7.97 -2.90
N LYS A 248 4.19 8.81 -3.72
CA LYS A 248 2.74 8.99 -3.77
C LYS A 248 2.20 8.55 -5.13
N VAL A 249 0.97 8.06 -5.16
CA VAL A 249 0.26 7.76 -6.41
C VAL A 249 -0.15 9.08 -7.09
N ARG A 250 0.08 9.15 -8.41
CA ARG A 250 -0.31 10.26 -9.30
C ARG A 250 -1.01 9.69 -10.52
N PHE A 251 -2.10 10.33 -10.91
CA PHE A 251 -2.87 9.96 -12.09
C PHE A 251 -2.60 10.93 -13.24
N SER A 252 -2.50 10.40 -14.46
CA SER A 252 -2.39 11.13 -15.72
C SER A 252 -3.46 10.60 -16.68
N ALA A 253 -4.41 11.46 -17.03
CA ALA A 253 -5.43 11.15 -18.02
C ALA A 253 -4.80 10.93 -19.41
N ASP A 254 -3.78 11.72 -19.77
CA ASP A 254 -3.09 11.63 -21.06
C ASP A 254 -2.42 10.27 -21.29
N LEU A 255 -1.90 9.65 -20.22
CA LEU A 255 -1.26 8.33 -20.26
C LEU A 255 -2.26 7.19 -20.02
N CYS A 256 -3.48 7.50 -19.58
CA CYS A 256 -4.49 6.49 -19.33
C CYS A 256 -5.16 6.08 -20.64
N SER A 257 -4.95 4.83 -21.06
CA SER A 257 -5.60 4.28 -22.26
C SER A 257 -7.12 4.35 -22.21
N LEU A 258 -7.77 4.32 -21.04
CA LEU A 258 -9.23 4.44 -20.92
C LEU A 258 -9.72 5.88 -21.14
N CYS A 259 -8.88 6.88 -20.88
CA CYS A 259 -9.24 8.30 -21.05
C CYS A 259 -8.80 8.84 -22.41
N ASN A 260 -7.67 8.37 -22.94
CA ASN A 260 -7.05 8.91 -24.14
C ASN A 260 -7.00 7.84 -25.24
N ASN A 261 -8.02 7.82 -26.10
CA ASN A 261 -8.06 6.97 -27.29
C ASN A 261 -7.41 7.70 -28.47
N VAL A 262 -6.08 7.73 -28.49
CA VAL A 262 -5.35 8.17 -29.68
C VAL A 262 -5.16 6.95 -30.59
N ASN A 263 -5.78 6.97 -31.78
CA ASN A 263 -5.59 5.99 -32.87
C ASN A 263 -6.28 4.61 -32.76
N ASN A 264 -7.39 4.46 -32.03
CA ASN A 264 -8.15 3.20 -32.01
C ASN A 264 -7.36 2.02 -31.40
N GLU A 265 -6.45 2.29 -30.46
CA GLU A 265 -5.73 1.26 -29.71
C GLU A 265 -6.67 0.55 -28.72
N GLU A 266 -6.38 -0.72 -28.40
CA GLU A 266 -7.14 -1.48 -27.39
C GLU A 266 -7.00 -0.84 -26.01
N HIS A 267 -8.14 -0.57 -25.37
CA HIS A 267 -8.20 -0.14 -23.98
C HIS A 267 -7.72 -1.25 -23.03
N CYS A 268 -7.20 -0.87 -21.86
CA CYS A 268 -6.76 -1.84 -20.84
C CYS A 268 -7.90 -2.62 -20.17
N ALA A 269 -9.15 -2.25 -20.41
CA ALA A 269 -10.36 -2.96 -20.03
C ALA A 269 -11.49 -2.59 -21.00
N ALA A 270 -12.53 -3.43 -21.06
CA ALA A 270 -13.72 -3.19 -21.87
C ALA A 270 -14.56 -2.00 -21.36
N ASP A 271 -14.53 -1.78 -20.04
CA ASP A 271 -15.24 -0.70 -19.37
C ASP A 271 -14.44 -0.22 -18.14
N TYR A 272 -14.97 0.84 -17.52
CA TYR A 272 -14.38 1.50 -16.37
C TYR A 272 -14.38 0.68 -15.09
N GLU A 273 -15.40 -0.15 -14.86
CA GLU A 273 -15.56 -0.95 -13.64
C GLU A 273 -14.56 -2.10 -13.60
N HIS A 274 -14.28 -2.68 -14.77
CA HIS A 274 -13.33 -3.76 -14.94
C HIS A 274 -11.89 -3.28 -15.18
N ALA A 275 -11.62 -1.98 -15.05
CA ALA A 275 -10.26 -1.45 -15.12
C ALA A 275 -9.34 -2.15 -14.10
N PRO A 276 -8.11 -2.57 -14.49
CA PRO A 276 -7.19 -3.27 -13.58
C PRO A 276 -6.89 -2.50 -12.29
N CYS A 277 -6.82 -1.17 -12.35
CA CYS A 277 -6.56 -0.33 -11.17
C CYS A 277 -7.74 -0.26 -10.20
N VAL A 278 -8.98 -0.26 -10.72
CA VAL A 278 -10.24 -0.26 -9.95
C VAL A 278 -10.38 -1.60 -9.24
N THR A 279 -10.33 -2.71 -9.99
CA THR A 279 -10.44 -4.07 -9.46
C THR A 279 -9.32 -4.43 -8.47
N ALA A 280 -8.12 -3.87 -8.65
CA ALA A 280 -7.01 -4.09 -7.74
C ALA A 280 -7.16 -3.35 -6.40
N CYS A 281 -7.95 -2.27 -6.32
CA CYS A 281 -8.10 -1.42 -5.14
C CYS A 281 -8.63 -2.22 -3.94
N PRO A 282 -7.82 -2.44 -2.88
CA PRO A 282 -8.23 -3.20 -1.71
C PRO A 282 -9.42 -2.62 -0.95
N GLN A 283 -9.60 -1.30 -1.05
CA GLN A 283 -10.57 -0.54 -0.28
C GLN A 283 -11.86 -0.30 -1.07
N GLY A 284 -11.91 -0.64 -2.37
CA GLY A 284 -13.07 -0.40 -3.22
C GLY A 284 -13.42 1.08 -3.44
N VAL A 285 -12.53 2.02 -3.08
CA VAL A 285 -12.83 3.46 -3.20
C VAL A 285 -12.46 4.07 -4.56
N LEU A 286 -11.68 3.37 -5.38
CA LEU A 286 -11.13 3.89 -6.64
C LEU A 286 -12.12 3.62 -7.76
N GLU A 287 -12.55 4.66 -8.47
CA GLU A 287 -13.57 4.56 -9.52
C GLU A 287 -13.33 5.60 -10.62
N PHE A 288 -13.73 5.28 -11.84
CA PHE A 288 -13.76 6.25 -12.92
C PHE A 288 -15.13 6.94 -12.96
N VAL A 289 -15.10 8.27 -12.98
CA VAL A 289 -16.27 9.15 -13.11
C VAL A 289 -16.02 10.07 -14.31
N PRO A 290 -16.45 9.68 -15.53
CA PRO A 290 -16.11 10.39 -16.76
C PRO A 290 -16.43 11.88 -16.74
N ASP A 291 -17.56 12.25 -16.13
CA ASP A 291 -18.04 13.64 -16.06
C ASP A 291 -17.40 14.45 -14.92
N SER A 292 -16.56 13.83 -14.08
CA SER A 292 -15.89 14.54 -13.00
C SER A 292 -14.61 15.22 -13.46
N LYS A 293 -14.24 16.31 -12.79
CA LYS A 293 -13.09 17.15 -13.13
C LYS A 293 -11.75 16.40 -13.15
N ILE A 294 -11.67 15.27 -12.44
CA ILE A 294 -10.45 14.48 -12.28
C ILE A 294 -10.51 13.13 -12.99
N THR A 295 -11.70 12.72 -13.47
CA THR A 295 -12.01 11.47 -14.17
C THR A 295 -11.78 10.19 -13.38
N LEU A 296 -10.73 10.11 -12.56
CA LEU A 296 -10.41 9.00 -11.67
C LEU A 296 -10.44 9.47 -10.22
N GLU A 297 -11.50 9.07 -9.54
CA GLU A 297 -11.74 9.39 -8.13
C GLU A 297 -11.20 8.29 -7.22
N GLY A 298 -11.12 8.55 -5.92
CA GLY A 298 -10.73 7.54 -4.94
C GLY A 298 -9.23 7.47 -4.62
N ILE A 299 -8.41 8.38 -5.15
CA ILE A 299 -6.95 8.36 -4.94
C ILE A 299 -6.53 9.43 -3.92
N CYS A 300 -6.00 9.02 -2.77
CA CYS A 300 -5.44 9.97 -1.82
C CYS A 300 -4.12 10.54 -2.37
N VAL A 301 -4.11 11.84 -2.66
CA VAL A 301 -2.91 12.56 -3.13
C VAL A 301 -2.01 13.02 -1.99
N GLY A 302 -2.41 12.75 -0.74
CA GLY A 302 -1.68 13.10 0.47
C GLY A 302 -1.49 14.61 0.63
N CYS A 303 -2.49 15.42 0.28
CA CYS A 303 -2.47 16.87 0.48
C CYS A 303 -2.68 17.27 1.95
N GLY A 304 -3.33 16.41 2.74
CA GLY A 304 -3.63 16.68 4.14
C GLY A 304 -4.84 17.59 4.37
N GLY A 305 -5.55 18.05 3.34
CA GLY A 305 -6.67 19.00 3.47
C GLY A 305 -7.78 18.54 4.42
N CYS A 306 -8.06 17.24 4.49
CA CYS A 306 -9.05 16.68 5.41
C CYS A 306 -8.64 16.69 6.91
N ILE A 307 -7.36 16.91 7.23
CA ILE A 307 -6.85 16.89 8.61
C ILE A 307 -7.32 18.12 9.41
N PRO A 308 -7.07 19.37 8.98
CA PRO A 308 -7.54 20.55 9.71
C PRO A 308 -9.07 20.63 9.79
N GLU A 309 -9.77 20.01 8.83
CA GLU A 309 -11.24 19.96 8.81
C GLU A 309 -11.82 18.95 9.79
N CYS A 310 -11.01 18.04 10.34
CA CYS A 310 -11.49 17.08 11.32
C CYS A 310 -11.49 17.68 12.73
N LYS A 311 -12.63 18.24 13.15
CA LYS A 311 -12.80 18.83 14.50
C LYS A 311 -12.62 17.83 15.66
N TYR A 312 -12.75 16.54 15.38
CA TYR A 312 -12.61 15.45 16.35
C TYR A 312 -11.19 14.86 16.43
N GLY A 313 -10.24 15.33 15.60
CA GLY A 313 -8.88 14.81 15.59
C GLY A 313 -8.73 13.37 15.07
N ALA A 314 -9.80 12.77 14.55
CA ALA A 314 -9.81 11.41 14.00
C ALA A 314 -8.86 11.27 12.79
N ARG A 315 -8.63 12.34 12.02
CA ARG A 315 -7.77 12.33 10.82
C ARG A 315 -6.40 12.90 11.12
N LYS A 316 -5.34 12.16 10.80
CA LYS A 316 -3.95 12.59 11.01
C LYS A 316 -2.97 11.98 10.02
N PHE A 317 -1.85 12.68 9.78
CA PHE A 317 -0.68 12.03 9.18
C PHE A 317 -0.11 11.05 10.19
N GLY A 318 0.12 9.81 9.75
CA GLY A 318 0.61 8.76 10.61
C GLY A 318 1.46 7.74 9.87
N ASN A 319 1.97 6.79 10.64
CA ASN A 319 2.67 5.62 10.14
C ASN A 319 1.92 4.37 10.60
N THR A 320 1.21 3.73 9.67
CA THR A 320 0.62 2.41 9.92
C THR A 320 1.72 1.38 9.89
N SER A 321 1.81 0.58 10.95
CA SER A 321 2.87 -0.41 11.13
C SER A 321 2.28 -1.77 11.47
N TRP A 322 2.91 -2.85 11.00
CA TRP A 322 2.53 -4.21 11.37
C TRP A 322 3.76 -5.11 11.44
N ASN A 323 3.85 -5.88 12.53
CA ASN A 323 4.93 -6.81 12.84
C ASN A 323 4.69 -8.22 12.27
N GLY A 324 3.61 -8.45 11.54
CA GLY A 324 3.25 -9.77 11.02
C GLY A 324 2.50 -10.66 12.02
N GLU A 325 2.05 -10.12 13.15
CA GLU A 325 1.25 -10.87 14.13
C GLU A 325 -0.07 -11.36 13.52
N ILE A 326 -0.39 -12.63 13.80
CA ILE A 326 -1.61 -13.33 13.38
C ILE A 326 -2.26 -13.93 14.62
N GLY A 327 -3.51 -13.56 14.86
CA GLY A 327 -4.27 -13.96 16.04
C GLY A 327 -4.51 -15.47 16.12
N ALA A 328 -4.65 -15.96 17.35
CA ALA A 328 -4.82 -17.38 17.68
C ALA A 328 -6.06 -18.03 17.05
N GLN A 329 -7.08 -17.23 16.70
CA GLN A 329 -8.27 -17.67 15.99
C GLN A 329 -8.03 -18.03 14.52
N CYS A 330 -6.78 -17.91 14.02
CA CYS A 330 -6.44 -18.30 12.65
C CYS A 330 -6.72 -19.78 12.36
N ILE A 331 -7.66 -20.02 11.47
CA ILE A 331 -8.07 -21.37 11.02
C ILE A 331 -7.27 -21.88 9.81
N LYS A 332 -6.18 -21.20 9.44
CA LYS A 332 -5.24 -21.61 8.36
C LYS A 332 -5.95 -21.90 7.02
N CYS A 333 -6.94 -21.06 6.71
CA CYS A 333 -7.81 -21.25 5.54
C CYS A 333 -7.16 -20.94 4.18
N GLY A 334 -6.01 -20.27 4.16
CA GLY A 334 -5.29 -19.91 2.93
C GLY A 334 -5.83 -18.67 2.19
N ILE A 335 -6.98 -18.10 2.56
CA ILE A 335 -7.56 -16.92 1.89
C ILE A 335 -6.56 -15.78 1.81
N CYS A 336 -5.84 -15.49 2.89
CA CYS A 336 -4.87 -14.39 2.94
C CYS A 336 -3.70 -14.56 1.97
N VAL A 337 -3.31 -15.81 1.67
CA VAL A 337 -2.31 -16.14 0.65
C VAL A 337 -2.89 -15.93 -0.74
N GLU A 338 -4.11 -16.43 -0.99
CA GLU A 338 -4.77 -16.32 -2.30
C GLU A 338 -5.07 -14.87 -2.70
N VAL A 339 -5.44 -13.99 -1.77
CA VAL A 339 -5.82 -12.60 -2.07
C VAL A 339 -4.66 -11.60 -2.03
N CYS A 340 -3.45 -12.04 -1.65
CA CYS A 340 -2.31 -11.13 -1.49
C CYS A 340 -1.76 -10.69 -2.86
N PRO A 341 -1.85 -9.41 -3.24
CA PRO A 341 -1.39 -8.96 -4.57
C PRO A 341 0.14 -8.90 -4.70
N LYS A 342 0.88 -9.22 -3.64
CA LYS A 342 2.34 -9.14 -3.57
C LYS A 342 2.99 -10.46 -3.21
N ASP A 343 2.21 -11.54 -3.09
CA ASP A 343 2.70 -12.86 -2.63
C ASP A 343 3.55 -12.75 -1.36
N ALA A 344 3.10 -11.89 -0.44
CA ALA A 344 3.80 -11.58 0.80
C ALA A 344 3.46 -12.54 1.93
N LEU A 345 2.44 -13.39 1.77
CA LEU A 345 2.03 -14.38 2.76
C LEU A 345 2.20 -15.79 2.20
N THR A 346 2.73 -16.69 3.01
CA THR A 346 2.84 -18.13 2.71
C THR A 346 2.28 -18.95 3.85
N ILE A 347 1.98 -20.23 3.61
CA ILE A 347 1.70 -21.19 4.67
C ILE A 347 2.83 -22.21 4.69
N GLU A 348 3.58 -22.23 5.79
CA GLU A 348 4.71 -23.13 6.05
C GLU A 348 4.55 -23.69 7.45
N ASP A 349 4.81 -24.98 7.65
CA ASP A 349 4.73 -25.63 8.96
C ASP A 349 3.36 -25.47 9.66
N LYS A 350 2.28 -25.36 8.88
CA LYS A 350 0.91 -25.07 9.33
C LYS A 350 0.73 -23.69 9.98
N GLU A 351 1.67 -22.77 9.76
CA GLU A 351 1.59 -21.37 10.19
C GLU A 351 1.59 -20.45 8.96
N VAL A 352 0.94 -19.30 9.10
CA VAL A 352 0.98 -18.27 8.06
C VAL A 352 2.19 -17.39 8.32
N LYS A 353 3.11 -17.29 7.36
CA LYS A 353 4.34 -16.48 7.47
C LYS A 353 4.27 -15.25 6.57
N LEU A 354 4.79 -14.13 7.08
CA LEU A 354 4.86 -12.85 6.36
C LEU A 354 6.27 -12.60 5.82
N ASN A 355 6.34 -12.22 4.55
CA ASN A 355 7.52 -11.62 3.94
C ASN A 355 7.44 -10.10 4.01
N PHE A 356 8.23 -9.52 4.92
CA PHE A 356 8.28 -8.08 5.19
C PHE A 356 8.79 -7.23 4.02
N ASP A 357 9.56 -7.81 3.10
CA ASP A 357 10.07 -7.10 1.92
C ASP A 357 9.01 -6.95 0.82
N LYS A 358 8.04 -7.87 0.77
CA LYS A 358 6.96 -7.88 -0.23
C LYS A 358 5.69 -7.17 0.23
N CYS A 359 5.43 -7.17 1.54
CA CYS A 359 4.20 -6.61 2.08
C CYS A 359 4.13 -5.08 1.89
N VAL A 360 3.00 -4.59 1.39
CA VAL A 360 2.71 -3.15 1.19
C VAL A 360 1.57 -2.63 2.09
N LEU A 361 1.18 -3.41 3.10
CA LEU A 361 0.07 -3.10 4.02
C LEU A 361 -1.26 -2.79 3.29
N CYS A 362 -1.55 -3.51 2.20
CA CYS A 362 -2.80 -3.32 1.45
C CYS A 362 -4.06 -3.77 2.21
N GLU A 363 -3.90 -4.48 3.33
CA GLU A 363 -4.95 -4.96 4.22
C GLU A 363 -5.95 -5.97 3.62
N LYS A 364 -5.83 -6.37 2.34
CA LYS A 364 -6.67 -7.43 1.73
C LYS A 364 -6.73 -8.69 2.60
N CYS A 365 -5.60 -9.12 3.16
CA CYS A 365 -5.55 -10.28 4.04
C CYS A 365 -6.43 -10.14 5.29
N GLY A 366 -6.46 -8.97 5.94
CA GLY A 366 -7.35 -8.68 7.08
C GLY A 366 -8.81 -8.48 6.65
N ILE A 367 -9.03 -7.79 5.53
CA ILE A 367 -10.36 -7.53 4.96
C ILE A 367 -11.08 -8.84 4.63
N TYR A 368 -10.39 -9.81 4.04
CA TYR A 368 -10.95 -11.10 3.61
C TYR A 368 -10.84 -12.22 4.66
N CYS A 369 -10.16 -12.00 5.81
CA CYS A 369 -9.98 -13.05 6.82
C CYS A 369 -11.33 -13.39 7.52
N PRO A 370 -11.93 -14.58 7.36
CA PRO A 370 -13.28 -14.84 7.88
C PRO A 370 -13.38 -14.82 9.41
N VAL A 371 -12.25 -14.94 10.09
CA VAL A 371 -12.13 -15.00 11.55
C VAL A 371 -11.39 -13.81 12.15
N ASN A 372 -11.13 -12.76 11.35
CA ASN A 372 -10.46 -11.53 11.79
C ASN A 372 -9.11 -11.78 12.52
N ALA A 373 -8.35 -12.79 12.09
CA ALA A 373 -7.04 -13.12 12.67
C ALA A 373 -5.92 -12.16 12.25
N ILE A 374 -6.15 -11.29 11.27
CA ILE A 374 -5.16 -10.33 10.78
C ILE A 374 -5.73 -8.92 10.99
N PRO A 375 -5.01 -8.00 11.66
CA PRO A 375 -5.49 -6.65 11.92
C PRO A 375 -5.65 -5.85 10.62
N LYS A 376 -6.58 -4.89 10.63
CA LYS A 376 -6.81 -3.91 9.55
C LYS A 376 -7.19 -2.57 10.16
N THR A 377 -6.91 -1.49 9.45
CA THR A 377 -7.33 -0.14 9.82
C THR A 377 -8.64 0.25 9.17
N SER A 378 -8.92 -0.30 7.98
CA SER A 378 -10.19 -0.09 7.29
C SER A 378 -11.36 -0.77 7.98
N PRO A 379 -12.57 -0.18 8.04
CA PRO A 379 -13.78 -0.86 8.50
C PRO A 379 -14.25 -1.92 7.50
N LEU A 380 -13.93 -1.78 6.20
CA LEU A 380 -14.34 -2.70 5.14
C LEU A 380 -14.04 -4.17 5.48
N LYS A 381 -15.03 -5.04 5.25
CA LYS A 381 -14.96 -6.47 5.47
C LYS A 381 -15.58 -7.23 4.31
N MET A 382 -14.85 -8.19 3.76
CA MET A 382 -15.40 -9.13 2.78
C MET A 382 -15.85 -10.39 3.51
N LYS A 383 -17.15 -10.70 3.45
CA LYS A 383 -17.74 -11.92 3.99
C LYS A 383 -18.04 -12.90 2.86
N ILE A 384 -17.86 -14.19 3.14
CA ILE A 384 -18.26 -15.24 2.22
C ILE A 384 -19.78 -15.28 2.20
N GLN A 385 -20.39 -15.01 1.03
CA GLN A 385 -21.85 -15.01 0.87
C GLN A 385 -22.35 -16.38 0.41
N SER A 386 -21.68 -16.93 -0.59
CA SER A 386 -21.99 -18.22 -1.20
C SER A 386 -20.71 -18.95 -1.57
N GLY A 387 -20.86 -20.23 -1.90
CA GLY A 387 -19.74 -21.00 -2.40
C GLY A 387 -20.13 -22.40 -2.81
N TYR A 388 -19.12 -23.11 -3.29
CA TYR A 388 -19.22 -24.49 -3.74
C TYR A 388 -18.08 -25.30 -3.11
N SER A 389 -18.41 -26.50 -2.64
CA SER A 389 -17.43 -27.41 -2.04
C SER A 389 -17.59 -28.83 -2.60
N MET A 390 -16.45 -29.48 -2.89
CA MET A 390 -16.41 -30.83 -3.44
C MET A 390 -15.16 -31.57 -2.99
N ILE A 391 -15.31 -32.86 -2.67
CA ILE A 391 -14.19 -33.80 -2.48
C ILE A 391 -14.23 -34.80 -3.64
N ASN A 392 -13.10 -34.94 -4.35
CA ASN A 392 -12.92 -36.01 -5.33
C ASN A 392 -12.41 -37.26 -4.61
N ASN A 393 -13.31 -38.19 -4.32
CA ASN A 393 -12.97 -39.43 -3.61
C ASN A 393 -12.02 -40.36 -4.40
N ASN A 394 -11.91 -40.23 -5.73
CA ASN A 394 -10.91 -40.97 -6.51
C ASN A 394 -9.47 -40.47 -6.28
N LEU A 395 -9.30 -39.22 -5.82
CA LEU A 395 -8.00 -38.67 -5.44
C LEU A 395 -7.77 -38.73 -3.93
N CYS A 396 -8.82 -38.99 -3.15
CA CYS A 396 -8.75 -39.02 -1.70
C CYS A 396 -8.00 -40.28 -1.25
N VAL A 397 -7.02 -40.11 -0.36
CA VAL A 397 -6.23 -41.20 0.23
C VAL A 397 -6.70 -41.57 1.64
N GLY A 398 -7.84 -41.03 2.11
CA GLY A 398 -8.42 -41.38 3.41
C GLY A 398 -7.64 -40.91 4.65
N CYS A 399 -6.67 -40.01 4.51
CA CYS A 399 -5.76 -39.63 5.60
C CYS A 399 -6.39 -38.84 6.77
N GLY A 400 -7.65 -38.39 6.67
CA GLY A 400 -8.35 -37.68 7.75
C GLY A 400 -7.93 -36.23 8.03
N VAL A 401 -6.81 -35.74 7.48
CA VAL A 401 -6.27 -34.39 7.76
C VAL A 401 -7.27 -33.26 7.50
N CYS A 402 -8.16 -33.40 6.51
CA CYS A 402 -9.19 -32.40 6.22
C CYS A 402 -10.31 -32.35 7.27
N ILE A 403 -10.59 -33.47 7.95
CA ILE A 403 -11.56 -33.56 9.05
C ILE A 403 -11.01 -32.77 10.23
N ASP A 404 -9.74 -33.01 10.60
CA ASP A 404 -9.07 -32.31 11.70
C ASP A 404 -8.94 -30.80 11.45
N ALA A 405 -8.70 -30.41 10.19
CA ALA A 405 -8.60 -29.01 9.80
C ALA A 405 -9.95 -28.27 9.83
N CYS A 406 -11.08 -28.98 9.82
CA CYS A 406 -12.40 -28.36 9.73
C CYS A 406 -12.95 -28.00 11.10
N VAL A 407 -12.72 -26.76 11.54
CA VAL A 407 -13.24 -26.26 12.84
C VAL A 407 -14.79 -26.25 12.91
N PHE A 408 -15.46 -26.22 11.76
CA PHE A 408 -16.93 -26.28 11.65
C PHE A 408 -17.47 -27.71 11.61
N LYS A 409 -16.58 -28.71 11.67
CA LYS A 409 -16.89 -30.15 11.64
C LYS A 409 -17.73 -30.58 10.43
N ALA A 410 -17.64 -29.86 9.32
CA ALA A 410 -18.48 -30.06 8.13
C ALA A 410 -18.09 -31.28 7.28
N ILE A 411 -17.05 -32.03 7.64
CA ILE A 411 -16.55 -33.17 6.85
C ILE A 411 -16.70 -34.45 7.66
N ALA A 412 -17.32 -35.47 7.05
CA ALA A 412 -17.49 -36.79 7.66
C ALA A 412 -17.45 -37.88 6.56
N PRO A 413 -17.08 -39.12 6.91
CA PRO A 413 -17.26 -40.27 6.02
C PRO A 413 -18.75 -40.60 5.87
N ASP A 414 -19.14 -41.09 4.69
CA ASP A 414 -20.42 -41.76 4.47
C ASP A 414 -20.36 -43.26 4.77
N GLU A 415 -21.44 -43.98 4.49
CA GLU A 415 -21.57 -45.41 4.76
C GLU A 415 -20.58 -46.27 3.96
N GLU A 416 -20.09 -45.77 2.83
CA GLU A 416 -19.10 -46.44 1.97
C GLU A 416 -17.65 -46.05 2.34
N GLY A 417 -17.48 -45.18 3.33
CA GLY A 417 -16.17 -44.66 3.75
C GLY A 417 -15.65 -43.50 2.90
N ASN A 418 -16.44 -43.01 1.93
CA ASN A 418 -16.10 -41.83 1.13
C ASN A 418 -16.29 -40.57 1.96
N LEU A 419 -15.41 -39.57 1.79
CA LEU A 419 -15.55 -38.30 2.51
C LEU A 419 -16.56 -37.39 1.82
N LYS A 420 -17.48 -36.81 2.60
CA LYS A 420 -18.50 -35.87 2.16
C LYS A 420 -18.44 -34.58 2.97
N ILE A 421 -18.80 -33.46 2.32
CA ILE A 421 -18.95 -32.15 2.95
C ILE A 421 -20.44 -31.86 3.17
N ASP A 422 -20.78 -31.49 4.40
CA ASP A 422 -22.08 -30.97 4.78
C ASP A 422 -22.15 -29.46 4.49
N ASN A 423 -22.87 -29.11 3.42
CA ASN A 423 -23.01 -27.73 2.97
C ASN A 423 -23.77 -26.83 3.96
N ASN A 424 -24.53 -27.39 4.90
CA ASN A 424 -25.21 -26.60 5.94
C ASN A 424 -24.24 -26.10 7.02
N ARG A 425 -23.08 -26.74 7.16
CA ARG A 425 -22.03 -26.38 8.14
C ARG A 425 -20.79 -25.79 7.47
N CYS A 426 -20.62 -25.99 6.17
CA CYS A 426 -19.48 -25.48 5.41
C CYS A 426 -19.65 -23.98 5.12
N ILE A 427 -18.72 -23.15 5.62
CA ILE A 427 -18.66 -21.73 5.28
C ILE A 427 -17.74 -21.41 4.10
N TYR A 428 -17.30 -22.43 3.34
CA TYR A 428 -16.41 -22.30 2.17
C TYR A 428 -15.06 -21.60 2.46
N CYS A 429 -14.56 -21.68 3.70
CA CYS A 429 -13.30 -21.01 4.09
C CYS A 429 -12.05 -21.61 3.41
N GLY A 430 -12.05 -22.90 3.06
CA GLY A 430 -10.93 -23.54 2.36
C GLY A 430 -9.80 -24.08 3.24
N ALA A 431 -9.97 -24.15 4.56
CA ALA A 431 -8.99 -24.80 5.45
C ALA A 431 -8.72 -26.26 5.06
N CYS A 432 -9.77 -27.03 4.75
CA CYS A 432 -9.65 -28.40 4.26
C CYS A 432 -8.92 -28.50 2.91
N LYS A 433 -9.19 -27.60 1.97
CA LYS A 433 -8.47 -27.49 0.68
C LYS A 433 -6.98 -27.26 0.90
N THR A 434 -6.63 -26.32 1.78
CA THR A 434 -5.25 -25.96 2.11
C THR A 434 -4.52 -27.13 2.78
N ALA A 435 -5.20 -27.88 3.64
CA ALA A 435 -4.61 -28.99 4.38
C ALA A 435 -4.48 -30.29 3.57
N CYS A 436 -5.17 -30.44 2.44
CA CYS A 436 -5.24 -31.70 1.70
C CYS A 436 -3.96 -31.95 0.86
N PRO A 437 -3.10 -32.93 1.22
CA PRO A 437 -1.87 -33.20 0.48
C PRO A 437 -2.13 -33.75 -0.93
N ALA A 438 -3.23 -34.52 -1.08
CA ALA A 438 -3.64 -35.10 -2.36
C ALA A 438 -4.34 -34.10 -3.30
N ARG A 439 -4.60 -32.85 -2.84
CA ARG A 439 -5.36 -31.83 -3.58
C ARG A 439 -6.72 -32.33 -4.08
N ALA A 440 -7.35 -33.23 -3.33
CA ALA A 440 -8.64 -33.84 -3.67
C ALA A 440 -9.83 -32.90 -3.45
N ILE A 441 -9.65 -31.76 -2.78
CA ILE A 441 -10.73 -30.87 -2.35
C ILE A 441 -10.75 -29.60 -3.19
N LYS A 442 -11.91 -29.27 -3.76
CA LYS A 442 -12.18 -28.01 -4.46
C LYS A 442 -13.12 -27.14 -3.61
N ILE A 443 -12.76 -25.86 -3.49
CA ILE A 443 -13.56 -24.83 -2.84
C ILE A 443 -13.59 -23.63 -3.78
N GLN A 444 -14.80 -23.16 -4.09
CA GLN A 444 -15.08 -21.87 -4.72
C GLN A 444 -15.98 -21.07 -3.78
N ARG A 445 -15.90 -19.74 -3.87
CA ARG A 445 -16.60 -18.84 -2.96
C ARG A 445 -16.76 -17.48 -3.60
N ASP A 446 -17.85 -16.83 -3.25
CA ASP A 446 -18.13 -15.45 -3.60
C ASP A 446 -18.10 -14.60 -2.33
N PHE A 447 -17.55 -13.41 -2.46
CA PHE A 447 -17.44 -12.46 -1.36
C PHE A 447 -18.38 -11.28 -1.57
N GLY A 448 -19.09 -10.91 -0.52
CA GLY A 448 -19.83 -9.66 -0.43
C GLY A 448 -19.13 -8.68 0.49
N ALA A 449 -19.14 -7.41 0.09
CA ALA A 449 -18.71 -6.33 0.96
C ALA A 449 -19.72 -6.11 2.09
N THR A 450 -19.20 -5.92 3.29
CA THR A 450 -19.89 -5.45 4.48
C THR A 450 -18.99 -4.41 5.12
N ILE A 451 -19.54 -3.29 5.59
CA ILE A 451 -18.75 -2.19 6.14
C ILE A 451 -19.08 -2.03 7.62
#